data_AF-A0A1E2WR50-F1
#
_entry.id   AF-A0A1E2WR50-F1
#
_cell.length_a   1.000
_cell.length_b   1.000
_cell.length_c   1.000
_cell.angle_alpha   90.00
_cell.angle_beta   90.00
_cell.angle_gamma   90.00
#
_symmetry.space_group_name_H-M   'P 1'
#
loop_
_entity.id
_entity.type
_entity.pdbx_description
1 polymer ?
#
loop_
_entity_poly.entity_id
_entity_poly.type
_entity_poly.pdbx_seq_one_letter_code
_entity_poly.pdbx_strand_id
1 'polypeptide(L)' 'MNSNESIRVVIRKPYHPLLKKLAQQMNLDDYGEVINFLLLEFQRNGYNFQAEQPTDSKLQQQDEKNLVNNLAAMF' A
#
# COMPACT_ATOMS: atom_id res chain seq x y z
N MET A 1 -16.69 1.74 5.17
CA MET A 1 -16.53 2.14 3.75
C MET A 1 -15.37 1.33 3.20
N ASN A 2 -15.65 0.29 2.40
CA ASN A 2 -14.60 -0.52 1.79
C ASN A 2 -14.18 0.15 0.50
N SER A 3 -13.14 0.98 0.55
CA SER A 3 -12.54 1.55 -0.65
C SER A 3 -11.83 0.41 -1.39
N ASN A 4 -12.31 0.05 -2.58
CA ASN A 4 -11.58 -0.83 -3.49
C ASN A 4 -10.38 -0.04 -4.05
N GLU A 5 -9.33 0.07 -3.26
CA GLU A 5 -8.08 0.68 -3.70
C GLU A 5 -7.42 -0.23 -4.73
N SER A 6 -7.02 0.35 -5.86
CA SER A 6 -6.34 -0.37 -6.94
C SER A 6 -4.90 0.10 -7.02
N ILE A 7 -3.98 -0.86 -7.18
CA ILE A 7 -2.56 -0.58 -7.35
C ILE A 7 -2.12 -0.95 -8.76
N ARG A 8 -1.26 -0.13 -9.35
CA ARG A 8 -0.60 -0.46 -10.62
C ARG A 8 0.77 -1.05 -10.34
N VAL A 9 0.96 -2.32 -10.69
CA VAL A 9 2.26 -3.01 -10.55
C VAL A 9 2.91 -3.14 -11.92
N VAL A 10 4.19 -2.74 -12.02
CA VAL A 10 5.00 -2.94 -13.24
C VAL A 10 5.87 -4.16 -13.08
N ILE A 11 5.58 -5.20 -13.85
CA ILE A 11 6.37 -6.43 -13.90
C ILE A 11 7.49 -6.27 -14.94
N ARG A 12 8.74 -6.52 -14.53
CA ARG A 12 9.87 -6.48 -15.46
C ARG A 12 9.75 -7.62 -16.48
N LYS A 13 10.06 -7.34 -17.76
CA LYS A 13 9.96 -8.29 -18.88
C LYS A 13 10.51 -9.70 -18.57
N PRO A 14 11.65 -9.89 -17.89
CA PRO A 14 12.17 -11.23 -17.60
C PRO A 14 11.24 -12.11 -16.75
N TYR A 15 10.41 -11.50 -15.90
CA TYR A 15 9.50 -12.23 -15.00
C TYR A 15 8.13 -12.51 -15.62
N HIS A 16 7.82 -11.93 -16.78
CA HIS A 16 6.52 -12.11 -17.42
C HIS A 16 6.22 -13.59 -17.78
N PRO A 17 7.16 -14.37 -18.35
CA PRO A 17 6.93 -15.79 -18.61
C PRO A 17 6.68 -16.60 -17.34
N LEU A 18 7.31 -16.23 -16.22
CA LEU A 18 7.15 -16.89 -14.93
C LEU A 18 5.74 -16.68 -14.39
N LEU A 19 5.27 -15.43 -14.37
CA LEU A 19 3.91 -15.12 -13.90
C LEU A 19 2.84 -15.72 -14.80
N LYS A 20 3.06 -15.76 -16.12
CA LYS A 20 2.15 -16.42 -17.05
C LYS A 20 2.02 -17.92 -16.77
N LYS A 21 3.13 -18.61 -16.50
CA LYS A 21 3.11 -20.03 -16.10
C LYS A 21 2.37 -20.23 -14.78
N LEU A 22 2.63 -19.38 -13.79
CA LEU A 22 1.97 -19.45 -12.49
C LEU A 22 0.45 -19.25 -12.63
N ALA A 23 0.01 -18.25 -13.39
CA ALA A 23 -1.39 -18.01 -13.71
C ALA A 23 -2.06 -19.25 -14.32
N GLN A 24 -1.41 -19.87 -15.31
CA GLN A 24 -1.90 -21.09 -15.96
C GLN A 24 -1.99 -22.28 -15.01
N GLN A 25 -0.99 -22.47 -14.14
CA GLN A 25 -0.99 -23.57 -13.16
C GLN A 25 -2.08 -23.41 -12.11
N MET A 26 -2.43 -22.17 -11.79
CA MET A 26 -3.44 -21.82 -10.80
C MET A 26 -4.85 -21.63 -11.40
N ASN A 27 -4.98 -21.71 -12.73
CA ASN A 27 -6.20 -21.40 -13.47
C ASN A 27 -6.76 -20.00 -13.15
N LEU A 28 -5.86 -19.00 -13.12
CA LEU A 28 -6.19 -17.59 -12.90
C LEU A 28 -6.15 -16.83 -14.23
N ASP A 29 -7.16 -15.99 -14.45
CA ASP A 29 -7.33 -15.22 -15.68
C ASP A 29 -6.68 -13.82 -15.62
N ASP A 30 -6.37 -13.34 -14.41
CA ASP A 30 -5.79 -12.01 -14.18
C ASP A 30 -4.43 -12.08 -13.46
N TYR A 31 -3.46 -11.30 -13.95
CA TYR A 31 -2.19 -11.09 -13.27
C TYR A 31 -2.35 -10.42 -11.91
N GLY A 32 -3.39 -9.60 -11.71
CA GLY A 32 -3.73 -9.03 -10.41
C GLY A 32 -3.98 -10.10 -9.35
N GLU A 33 -4.72 -11.15 -9.70
CA GLU A 33 -4.99 -12.28 -8.80
C GLU A 33 -3.72 -13.06 -8.45
N VAL A 34 -2.83 -13.25 -9.42
CA VAL A 34 -1.53 -13.90 -9.20
C VAL A 34 -0.69 -13.10 -8.20
N ILE A 35 -0.66 -11.77 -8.32
CA ILE A 35 0.06 -10.90 -7.39
C ILE A 35 -0.58 -10.96 -5.99
N ASN A 36 -1.91 -10.90 -5.91
CA ASN A 36 -2.62 -11.02 -4.64
C ASN A 36 -2.33 -12.35 -3.94
N PHE A 37 -2.33 -13.45 -4.68
CA PHE A 37 -1.96 -14.77 -4.17
C PHE A 37 -0.53 -14.78 -3.61
N LEU A 38 0.43 -14.23 -4.36
CA LEU A 38 1.83 -14.17 -3.90
C LEU A 38 1.96 -13.37 -2.60
N LEU A 39 1.29 -12.23 -2.49
CA LEU A 39 1.29 -11.42 -1.25
C LEU A 39 0.74 -12.21 -0.06
N LEU A 40 -0.36 -12.94 -0.26
CA LEU A 40 -0.94 -13.80 0.77
C LEU A 40 0.01 -14.94 1.16
N GLU A 41 0.67 -15.59 0.20
CA GLU A 41 1.64 -16.66 0.46
C GLU A 41 2.83 -16.16 1.27
N PHE A 42 3.36 -14.98 0.96
CA PHE A 42 4.43 -14.40 1.77
C PHE A 42 3.97 -14.13 3.20
N GLN A 43 2.77 -13.58 3.39
CA GLN A 43 2.21 -13.37 4.74
C GLN A 43 2.06 -14.70 5.51
N ARG A 44 1.58 -15.77 4.84
CA ARG A 44 1.46 -17.11 5.43
C ARG A 44 2.80 -17.69 5.85
N ASN A 45 3.86 -17.42 5.07
CA ASN A 45 5.22 -17.85 5.35
C ASN A 45 5.95 -16.98 6.38
N GLY A 46 5.23 -16.08 7.07
CA GLY A 46 5.77 -15.26 8.15
C GLY A 46 6.58 -14.04 7.68
N TYR A 47 6.46 -13.66 6.41
CA TYR A 47 7.02 -12.39 5.96
C TYR A 47 6.18 -11.25 6.52
N ASN A 48 6.78 -10.46 7.39
CA ASN A 48 6.17 -9.25 7.92
C ASN A 48 6.42 -8.10 6.95
N PHE A 49 5.46 -7.85 6.05
CA PHE A 49 5.39 -6.57 5.34
C PHE A 49 4.87 -5.54 6.33
N GLN A 50 5.78 -4.96 7.12
CA GLN A 50 5.45 -3.76 7.87
C GLN A 50 5.16 -2.68 6.82
N ALA A 51 3.87 -2.46 6.54
CA ALA A 51 3.45 -1.23 5.90
C ALA A 51 3.94 -0.12 6.82
N GLU A 52 4.93 0.65 6.38
CA GLU A 52 5.21 1.94 7.00
C GLU A 52 3.86 2.66 7.00
N GLN A 53 3.30 2.89 8.20
CA GLN A 53 2.08 3.65 8.30
C GLN A 53 2.28 4.93 7.50
N PRO A 54 1.26 5.41 6.76
CA PRO A 54 1.35 6.72 6.16
C PRO A 54 1.73 7.68 7.28
N THR A 55 2.89 8.32 7.15
CA THR A 55 3.36 9.39 8.04
C THR A 55 2.49 10.62 7.83
N ASP A 56 1.18 10.52 8.08
CA ASP A 56 0.27 11.66 8.12
C ASP A 56 0.32 12.38 9.47
N SER A 57 1.02 11.81 10.47
CA SER A 57 1.18 12.43 11.80
C SER A 57 2.15 13.61 11.87
N LYS A 58 2.68 14.13 10.74
CA LYS A 58 3.55 15.32 10.73
C LYS A 58 2.92 16.59 10.16
N LEU A 59 1.64 16.58 9.78
CA LEU A 59 0.94 17.76 9.24
C LEU A 59 -0.16 18.33 10.14
N GLN A 60 -0.38 17.81 11.36
CA GLN A 60 -1.44 18.31 12.26
C GLN A 60 -0.98 18.97 13.57
N GLN A 61 0.33 19.07 13.86
CA GLN A 61 0.82 19.71 15.11
C GLN A 61 1.30 21.15 14.96
N GLN A 62 1.31 21.73 13.75
CA GLN A 62 1.74 23.13 13.55
C GLN A 62 0.61 24.16 13.57
N ASP A 63 -0.67 23.75 13.51
CA ASP A 63 -1.79 24.70 13.51
C ASP A 63 -2.23 25.14 14.92
N GLU A 64 -2.19 24.26 15.93
CA GLU A 64 -2.59 24.67 17.29
C GLU A 64 -1.67 25.74 17.88
N LYS A 65 -0.35 25.68 17.61
CA LYS A 65 0.60 26.67 18.15
C LYS A 65 0.46 28.05 17.48
N ASN A 66 -0.03 28.11 16.24
CA ASN A 66 -0.26 29.37 15.52
C ASN A 66 -1.59 30.03 15.91
N LEU A 67 -2.61 29.25 16.29
CA LEU A 67 -3.88 29.78 16.80
C LEU A 67 -3.72 30.45 18.16
N VAL A 68 -2.96 29.84 19.09
CA VAL A 68 -2.72 30.41 20.42
C VAL A 68 -1.88 31.70 20.35
N ASN A 69 -0.89 31.76 19.46
CA ASN A 69 -0.06 32.97 19.28
C ASN A 69 -0.84 34.15 18.67
N ASN A 70 -1.80 33.91 17.78
CA ASN A 70 -2.64 34.98 17.24
C ASN A 70 -3.70 35.46 18.24
N LEU A 71 -4.25 34.57 19.08
CA LEU A 71 -5.20 34.99 20.11
C LEU A 71 -4.54 35.85 21.19
N ALA A 72 -3.29 35.52 21.57
CA ALA A 72 -2.51 36.27 22.55
C ALA A 72 -2.04 37.66 22.06
N ALA A 73 -2.03 37.89 20.74
CA ALA A 73 -1.67 39.18 20.14
C ALA A 73 -2.87 40.14 19.99
N MET A 74 -4.08 39.69 20.35
CA MET A 74 -5.33 40.46 20.24
C MET A 74 -5.81 41.04 21.58
N PHE A 75 -5.09 40.72 22.67
CA PHE A 75 -5.24 41.31 24.02
C PHE A 75 -3.97 42.08 24.38
#